data_AF-A0A0C2K8S2-F1
#
_entry.id   AF-A0A0C2K8S2-F1
#
_cell.length_a   1.000
_cell.length_b   1.000
_cell.length_c   1.000
_cell.angle_alpha   90.00
_cell.angle_beta   90.00
_cell.angle_gamma   90.00
#
_symmetry.space_group_name_H-M   'P 1'
#
loop_
_entity.id
_entity.type
_entity.pdbx_description
1 polymer ?
#
loop_
_entity_poly.entity_id
_entity_poly.type
_entity_poly.pdbx_seq_one_letter_code
_entity_poly.pdbx_strand_id
1 'polypeptide(L)'
;MKWMFMLLCLVLVGCAAQPITIANTEEAWQDYGQQQALAGNRMRSEQKLSELDQSGPFTAELYQAYQAGYAVGKELYCGQSAYMAAKSGLPYQGICDDVNPFFRSDYDNAMSDSW
;
A
#
# COMPACT_ATOMS: atom_id res chain seq x y z
N MET A 1 45.52 -9.80 -19.16
CA MET A 1 44.18 -10.42 -19.16
C MET A 1 43.82 -10.93 -17.76
N LYS A 2 43.66 -10.07 -16.75
CA LYS A 2 43.21 -10.52 -15.41
C LYS A 2 42.46 -9.46 -14.59
N TRP A 3 42.24 -8.26 -15.14
CA TRP A 3 41.60 -7.13 -14.45
C TRP A 3 40.25 -6.72 -15.06
N MET A 4 39.80 -7.41 -16.12
CA MET A 4 38.56 -7.06 -16.81
C MET A 4 37.29 -7.57 -16.09
N PHE A 5 37.43 -8.60 -15.24
CA PHE A 5 36.29 -9.18 -14.52
C PHE A 5 35.96 -8.51 -13.18
N MET A 6 36.76 -7.53 -12.74
CA MET A 6 36.57 -6.85 -11.45
C MET A 6 35.70 -5.59 -11.55
N LEU A 7 35.39 -5.14 -12.78
CA LEU A 7 34.61 -3.92 -13.04
C LEU A 7 33.11 -4.15 -13.24
N LEU A 8 32.65 -5.40 -13.35
CA LEU A 8 31.24 -5.70 -13.66
C LEU A 8 30.32 -5.76 -12.42
N CYS A 9 30.87 -5.72 -11.20
CA CYS A 9 30.09 -5.87 -9.96
C CYS A 9 29.63 -4.56 -9.32
N LEU A 10 29.92 -3.38 -9.90
CA LEU A 10 29.69 -2.10 -9.22
C LEU A 10 28.42 -1.34 -9.62
N VAL A 11 27.51 -1.95 -10.39
CA VAL A 11 26.27 -1.29 -10.86
C VAL A 11 25.03 -1.96 -10.27
N LEU A 12 25.06 -2.24 -8.98
CA LEU A 12 23.83 -2.46 -8.20
C LEU A 12 23.50 -1.14 -7.50
N VAL A 13 23.01 -0.16 -8.27
CA VAL A 13 22.37 1.02 -7.70
C VAL A 13 21.03 0.53 -7.16
N GLY A 14 21.02 0.16 -5.88
CA GLY A 14 19.75 -0.10 -5.18
C GLY A 14 18.92 1.18 -5.26
N CYS A 15 17.65 1.07 -5.68
CA CYS A 15 16.68 2.13 -5.44
C CYS A 15 16.62 2.32 -3.92
N ALA A 16 17.37 3.27 -3.40
CA ALA A 16 17.21 3.72 -2.03
C ALA A 16 15.76 4.19 -1.93
N ALA A 17 14.96 3.50 -1.11
CA ALA A 17 13.59 3.89 -0.85
C ALA A 17 13.63 5.33 -0.31
N GLN A 18 13.26 6.29 -1.17
CA GLN A 18 13.20 7.69 -0.76
C GLN A 18 12.13 7.78 0.33
N PRO A 19 12.38 8.54 1.41
CA PRO A 19 11.33 8.79 2.39
C PRO A 19 10.12 9.37 1.66
N ILE A 20 8.95 8.75 1.87
CA ILE A 20 7.70 9.26 1.31
C ILE A 20 7.40 10.57 2.04
N THR A 21 7.54 11.70 1.36
CA THR A 21 7.13 13.00 1.87
C THR A 21 5.70 13.27 1.42
N ILE A 22 4.74 13.12 2.33
CA ILE A 22 3.35 13.51 2.10
C ILE A 22 3.24 15.00 2.44
N ALA A 23 2.64 15.80 1.57
CA ALA A 23 2.42 17.21 1.88
C ALA A 23 1.44 17.34 3.05
N ASN A 24 1.61 18.35 3.89
CA ASN A 24 0.70 18.61 5.01
C ASN A 24 -0.54 19.39 4.56
N THR A 25 -1.31 18.76 3.68
CA THR A 25 -2.62 19.21 3.23
C THR A 25 -3.61 18.05 3.31
N GLU A 26 -4.89 18.36 3.52
CA GLU A 26 -5.94 17.35 3.61
C GLU A 26 -6.02 16.52 2.31
N GLU A 27 -5.89 17.17 1.14
CA GLU A 27 -5.96 16.50 -0.16
C GLU A 27 -4.85 15.45 -0.31
N ALA A 28 -3.61 15.77 0.10
CA ALA A 28 -2.49 14.85 0.00
C ALA A 28 -2.67 13.63 0.91
N TRP A 29 -3.22 13.84 2.11
CA TRP A 29 -3.49 12.76 3.06
C TRP A 29 -4.69 11.90 2.64
N GLN A 30 -5.72 12.52 2.05
CA GLN A 30 -6.84 11.81 1.44
C GLN A 30 -6.37 10.93 0.28
N ASP A 31 -5.61 11.48 -0.66
CA ASP A 31 -5.04 10.72 -1.79
C ASP A 31 -4.16 9.57 -1.29
N TYR A 32 -3.32 9.83 -0.28
CA TYR A 32 -2.50 8.80 0.33
C TYR A 32 -3.35 7.69 0.96
N GLY A 33 -4.40 8.03 1.70
CA GLY A 33 -5.34 7.06 2.28
C GLY A 33 -5.97 6.17 1.22
N GLN A 34 -6.45 6.77 0.14
CA GLN A 34 -7.04 6.05 -1.00
C GLN A 34 -6.03 5.11 -1.65
N GLN A 35 -4.82 5.57 -1.93
CA GLN A 35 -3.77 4.75 -2.53
C GLN A 35 -3.37 3.58 -1.63
N GLN A 36 -3.30 3.78 -0.31
CA GLN A 36 -2.97 2.71 0.62
C GLN A 36 -4.02 1.60 0.62
N ALA A 37 -5.30 1.96 0.54
CA ALA A 37 -6.37 0.99 0.43
C ALA A 37 -6.36 0.27 -0.93
N LEU A 38 -6.15 0.98 -2.03
CA LEU A 38 -6.04 0.39 -3.37
C LEU A 38 -4.82 -0.55 -3.52
N ALA A 39 -3.76 -0.31 -2.74
CA ALA A 39 -2.62 -1.21 -2.61
C ALA A 39 -2.88 -2.43 -1.70
N GLY A 40 -4.10 -2.56 -1.17
CA GLY A 40 -4.53 -3.68 -0.33
C GLY A 40 -4.00 -3.65 1.10
N ASN A 41 -3.49 -2.50 1.54
CA ASN A 41 -3.00 -2.33 2.92
C ASN A 41 -4.16 -2.14 3.90
N ARG A 42 -3.96 -2.58 5.14
CA ARG A 42 -4.87 -2.22 6.25
C ARG A 42 -4.68 -0.76 6.65
N MET A 43 -5.75 -0.17 7.20
CA MET A 43 -5.74 1.17 7.76
C MET A 43 -4.65 1.26 8.82
N ARG A 44 -3.84 2.32 8.75
CA ARG A 44 -2.81 2.61 9.75
C ARG A 44 -3.42 3.44 10.87
N SER A 45 -2.95 3.21 12.10
CA SER A 45 -3.33 4.05 13.22
C SER A 45 -2.76 5.45 13.08
N GLU A 46 -3.43 6.42 13.72
CA GLU A 46 -2.98 7.81 13.80
C GLU A 46 -1.52 7.89 14.28
N GLN A 47 -1.16 7.17 15.35
CA GLN A 47 0.22 7.08 15.86
C GLN A 47 1.21 6.62 14.77
N LYS A 48 0.83 5.62 13.97
CA LYS A 48 1.74 5.11 12.95
C LYS A 48 1.92 6.09 11.79
N LEU A 49 0.90 6.91 11.52
CA LEU A 49 0.96 7.95 10.50
C LEU A 49 1.73 9.18 10.99
N SER A 50 1.60 9.55 12.27
CA SER A 50 2.40 10.63 12.86
C SER A 50 3.89 10.33 12.86
N GLU A 51 4.29 9.05 12.91
CA GLU A 51 5.69 8.63 12.76
C GLU A 51 6.23 8.77 11.31
N LEU A 52 5.34 8.84 10.31
CA LEU A 52 5.70 8.95 8.89
C LEU A 52 5.78 10.40 8.42
N ASP A 53 5.16 11.33 9.14
CA ASP A 53 5.17 12.74 8.77
C ASP A 53 6.57 13.33 8.96
N GLN A 54 7.17 13.72 7.84
CA GLN A 54 8.46 14.41 7.78
C GLN A 54 8.31 15.88 7.32
N SER A 55 7.07 16.31 7.07
CA SER A 55 6.72 17.57 6.40
C SER A 55 6.14 18.61 7.36
N GLY A 56 5.90 18.27 8.63
CA GLY A 56 5.31 19.15 9.65
C GLY A 56 4.55 18.36 10.75
N PRO A 57 3.60 18.99 11.47
CA PRO A 57 2.82 18.31 12.50
C PRO A 57 1.63 17.57 11.89
N PHE A 58 1.54 16.26 12.16
CA PHE A 58 0.38 15.45 11.83
C PHE A 58 -0.78 15.79 12.77
N THR A 59 -1.91 16.28 12.24
CA THR A 59 -3.06 16.71 13.03
C THR A 59 -4.26 15.76 12.89
N ALA A 60 -5.25 15.94 13.75
CA ALA A 60 -6.50 15.17 13.70
C ALA A 60 -7.25 15.37 12.38
N GLU A 61 -7.20 16.57 11.81
CA GLU A 61 -7.80 16.90 10.50
C GLU A 61 -7.13 16.11 9.37
N LEU A 62 -5.79 16.00 9.39
CA LEU A 62 -5.05 15.20 8.41
C LEU A 62 -5.35 13.71 8.56
N TYR A 63 -5.54 13.22 9.79
CA TYR A 63 -5.98 11.85 10.02
C TYR A 63 -7.40 11.58 9.51
N GLN A 64 -8.34 12.52 9.70
CA GLN A 64 -9.69 12.41 9.15
C GLN A 64 -9.68 12.38 7.61
N ALA A 65 -8.86 13.24 6.97
CA ALA A 65 -8.69 13.23 5.53
C ALA A 65 -8.15 11.88 5.02
N TYR A 66 -7.13 11.33 5.70
CA TYR A 66 -6.63 9.99 5.44
C TYR A 66 -7.71 8.90 5.56
N GLN A 67 -8.51 8.94 6.63
CA GLN A 67 -9.60 7.98 6.83
C GLN A 67 -10.65 8.06 5.73
N ALA A 68 -11.02 9.28 5.32
CA ALA A 68 -11.98 9.50 4.24
C ALA A 68 -11.49 8.91 2.91
N GLY A 69 -10.24 9.19 2.53
CA GLY A 69 -9.63 8.61 1.33
C GLY A 69 -9.51 7.10 1.41
N TYR A 70 -9.08 6.56 2.56
CA TYR A 70 -8.97 5.13 2.79
C TYR A 70 -10.32 4.42 2.64
N ALA A 71 -11.41 5.00 3.15
CA ALA A 71 -12.76 4.43 3.02
C ALA A 71 -13.17 4.28 1.54
N VAL A 72 -12.93 5.31 0.72
CA VAL A 72 -13.20 5.26 -0.73
C VAL A 72 -12.35 4.19 -1.41
N GLY A 73 -11.04 4.16 -1.13
CA GLY A 73 -10.17 3.14 -1.72
C GLY A 73 -10.51 1.72 -1.27
N LYS A 74 -10.99 1.55 -0.03
CA LYS A 74 -11.42 0.26 0.53
C LYS A 74 -12.69 -0.24 -0.17
N GLU A 75 -13.66 0.64 -0.41
CA GLU A 75 -14.85 0.30 -1.18
C GLU A 75 -14.48 -0.19 -2.58
N LEU A 76 -13.57 0.51 -3.27
CA LEU A 76 -13.10 0.12 -4.60
C LEU A 76 -12.35 -1.22 -4.59
N TYR A 77 -11.40 -1.40 -3.66
CA TYR A 77 -10.63 -2.64 -3.56
C TYR A 77 -11.54 -3.83 -3.18
N CYS A 78 -12.42 -3.66 -2.19
CA CYS A 78 -13.28 -4.75 -1.71
C CYS A 78 -14.48 -5.02 -2.61
N GLY A 79 -14.86 -4.06 -3.46
CA GLY A 79 -15.88 -4.25 -4.50
C GLY A 79 -15.39 -5.05 -5.70
N GLN A 80 -14.08 -5.27 -5.84
CA GLN A 80 -13.51 -6.08 -6.91
C GLN A 80 -13.54 -7.58 -6.57
N SER A 81 -13.38 -8.44 -7.57
CA SER A 81 -13.26 -9.88 -7.35
C SER A 81 -11.93 -10.21 -6.66
N ALA A 82 -11.99 -10.94 -5.53
CA ALA A 82 -10.82 -11.46 -4.82
C ALA A 82 -9.94 -12.34 -5.73
N TYR A 83 -10.57 -13.12 -6.61
CA TYR A 83 -9.87 -13.92 -7.62
C TYR A 83 -9.07 -13.03 -8.57
N MET A 84 -9.71 -11.99 -9.13
CA MET A 84 -9.01 -11.06 -10.03
C MET A 84 -7.90 -10.31 -9.30
N ALA A 85 -8.12 -9.89 -8.05
CA ALA A 85 -7.09 -9.28 -7.22
C ALA A 85 -5.84 -10.16 -7.14
N ALA A 86 -6.03 -11.44 -6.81
CA ALA A 86 -4.96 -12.43 -6.73
C ALA A 86 -4.25 -12.64 -8.07
N LYS A 87 -4.99 -12.91 -9.16
CA LYS A 87 -4.38 -13.17 -10.48
C LYS A 87 -3.71 -11.95 -11.10
N SER A 88 -4.10 -10.74 -10.69
CA SER A 88 -3.43 -9.50 -11.06
C SER A 88 -2.26 -9.14 -10.13
N GLY A 89 -1.98 -9.94 -9.10
CA GLY A 89 -0.87 -9.72 -8.16
C GLY A 89 -1.10 -8.55 -7.20
N LEU A 90 -2.33 -8.11 -7.01
CA LEU A 90 -2.66 -7.06 -6.04
C LEU A 90 -2.55 -7.64 -4.62
N PRO A 91 -1.65 -7.12 -3.76
CA PRO A 91 -1.46 -7.67 -2.42
C PRO A 91 -2.75 -7.63 -1.60
N TYR A 92 -2.98 -8.65 -0.76
CA TYR A 92 -4.11 -8.68 0.17
C TYR A 92 -3.64 -8.79 1.62
N GLN A 93 -3.80 -7.70 2.39
CA GLN A 93 -3.39 -7.66 3.81
C GLN A 93 -4.57 -7.73 4.78
N GLY A 94 -5.75 -8.15 4.30
CA GLY A 94 -6.96 -8.23 5.14
C GLY A 94 -7.79 -6.96 5.18
N ILE A 95 -7.64 -6.09 4.18
CA ILE A 95 -8.42 -4.86 4.06
C ILE A 95 -9.95 -5.13 3.98
N CYS A 96 -10.35 -6.31 3.50
CA CYS A 96 -11.77 -6.68 3.30
C CYS A 96 -12.29 -7.69 4.31
N ASP A 97 -11.52 -8.08 5.33
CA ASP A 97 -11.91 -9.15 6.27
C ASP A 97 -13.19 -8.80 7.07
N ASP A 98 -13.47 -7.51 7.26
CA ASP A 98 -14.68 -6.95 7.90
C ASP A 98 -15.82 -6.62 6.91
N VAL A 99 -15.54 -6.63 5.60
CA VAL A 99 -16.52 -6.32 4.55
C VAL A 99 -17.10 -7.60 3.96
N ASN A 100 -16.24 -8.56 3.63
CA ASN A 100 -16.61 -9.86 3.10
C ASN A 100 -15.74 -10.94 3.75
N PRO A 101 -16.31 -11.79 4.63
CA PRO A 101 -15.55 -12.81 5.36
C PRO A 101 -14.95 -13.90 4.47
N PHE A 102 -15.42 -14.03 3.22
CA PHE A 102 -14.91 -15.00 2.25
C PHE A 102 -13.77 -14.45 1.38
N PHE A 103 -13.54 -13.13 1.36
CA PHE A 103 -12.58 -12.49 0.45
C PHE A 103 -11.18 -13.10 0.58
N ARG A 104 -10.73 -13.37 1.80
CA ARG A 104 -9.45 -14.02 2.07
C ARG A 104 -9.37 -15.42 1.45
N SER A 105 -10.36 -16.26 1.72
CA SER A 105 -10.38 -17.62 1.20
C SER A 105 -10.39 -17.63 -0.33
N ASP A 106 -11.18 -16.76 -0.95
CA ASP A 106 -11.26 -16.66 -2.40
C ASP A 106 -9.93 -16.18 -3.02
N TYR A 107 -9.29 -15.20 -2.39
CA TYR A 107 -7.96 -14.70 -2.78
C TYR A 107 -6.90 -15.80 -2.69
N ASP A 108 -6.85 -16.52 -1.56
CA ASP A 108 -5.85 -17.56 -1.30
C ASP A 108 -6.03 -18.75 -2.25
N ASN A 109 -7.28 -19.17 -2.52
CA ASN A 109 -7.60 -20.21 -3.49
C ASN A 109 -7.13 -19.82 -4.90
N ALA A 110 -7.40 -18.59 -5.33
CA ALA A 110 -6.99 -18.10 -6.64
C ALA A 110 -5.46 -18.06 -6.83
N MET A 111 -4.70 -17.79 -5.76
CA MET A 111 -3.24 -17.86 -5.74
C MET A 111 -2.73 -19.30 -5.85
N SER A 112 -3.41 -20.27 -5.23
CA SER A 112 -3.02 -21.69 -5.31
C SER A 112 -3.35 -22.36 -6.64
N ASP A 113 -4.30 -21.82 -7.40
CA ASP A 113 -4.72 -22.32 -8.72
C ASP A 113 -3.72 -21.95 -9.85
N SER A 114 -2.41 -22.15 -9.62
CA SER A 114 -1.37 -22.01 -10.63
C SER A 114 -1.25 -23.29 -11.47
N TRP A 115 -1.65 -23.22 -12.74
CA TRP A 115 -1.43 -24.25 -13.77
C TRP A 115 0.01 -24.22 -14.30
#